data_AF-A0A523B9I1-F1
#
_entry.id   AF-A0A523B9I1-F1
#
_cell.length_a   1.000
_cell.length_b   1.000
_cell.length_c   1.000
_cell.angle_alpha   90.00
_cell.angle_beta   90.00
_cell.angle_gamma   90.00
#
_symmetry.space_group_name_H-M   'P 1'
#
loop_
_entity.id
_entity.type
_entity.pdbx_description
1 polymer ?
#
loop_
_entity_poly.entity_id
_entity_poly.type
_entity_poly.pdbx_seq_one_letter_code
_entity_poly.pdbx_strand_id
1 'polypeptide(L)'
;MDFLGIPGERNVVVPGSKNWLLDYYSPGPPPIAVEFLNKKTKFYEKLVKLLDVRKTMDARAIMLAARGTVDQDAVNLALNFGIYLVIKGDDQGLKAALSGGDLAEVNNSTRAMLLNMRNRRLASECRREILELLSKECLTIREVASRLRLRFGERTVYSQLRSLRSRGEVISVCRLEDGTAVFGLPGAIYPVREDLSRSSRASYIKNLIINFLKEKGRPATYLEMMSHLGLRRNIVTSALRDLKRKGEVTKTLDGWTLKKR
;
A
#
# COMPACT_ATOMS: atom_id res chain seq x y z
N MET A 1 -23.56 -18.12 22.87
CA MET A 1 -22.72 -17.00 23.33
C MET A 1 -22.86 -15.88 22.33
N ASP A 2 -23.26 -14.70 22.80
CA ASP A 2 -23.56 -13.55 21.95
C ASP A 2 -22.31 -12.97 21.27
N PHE A 3 -22.54 -12.20 20.20
CA PHE A 3 -21.51 -11.53 19.38
C PHE A 3 -20.55 -10.65 20.19
N LEU A 4 -20.92 -10.25 21.42
CA LEU A 4 -20.15 -9.39 22.32
C LEU A 4 -19.56 -10.11 23.54
N GLY A 5 -19.78 -11.42 23.69
CA GLY A 5 -19.23 -12.20 24.81
C GLY A 5 -19.79 -11.88 26.20
N ILE A 6 -20.85 -11.07 26.27
CA ILE A 6 -21.60 -10.74 27.48
C ILE A 6 -23.08 -11.13 27.29
N PRO A 7 -23.84 -11.42 28.37
CA PRO A 7 -25.29 -11.66 28.27
C PRO A 7 -26.03 -10.36 27.93
N GLY A 8 -27.03 -10.44 27.06
CA GLY A 8 -27.85 -9.29 26.68
C GLY A 8 -28.83 -9.63 25.56
N GLU A 9 -29.52 -8.61 25.08
CA GLU A 9 -30.61 -8.72 24.13
C GLU A 9 -30.33 -7.84 22.91
N ARG A 10 -30.85 -8.25 21.75
CA ARG A 10 -30.67 -7.54 20.46
C ARG A 10 -31.96 -6.86 20.06
N ASN A 11 -31.86 -5.71 19.38
CA ASN A 11 -33.00 -4.95 18.89
C ASN A 11 -34.03 -4.66 19.99
N VAL A 12 -33.56 -4.16 21.12
CA VAL A 12 -34.39 -3.88 22.31
C VAL A 12 -34.76 -2.42 22.37
N VAL A 13 -36.03 -2.16 22.73
CA VAL A 13 -36.49 -0.80 23.03
C VAL A 13 -36.17 -0.47 24.47
N VAL A 14 -35.36 0.56 24.69
CA VAL A 14 -34.99 1.06 26.02
C VAL A 14 -35.56 2.46 26.27
N PRO A 15 -35.82 2.82 27.55
CA PRO A 15 -36.27 4.15 27.91
C PRO A 15 -35.15 5.20 27.76
N GLY A 16 -35.52 6.36 27.24
CA GLY A 16 -34.71 7.58 27.15
C GLY A 16 -35.59 8.82 27.25
N SER A 17 -35.13 9.98 26.79
CA SER A 17 -36.03 11.13 26.53
C SER A 17 -37.17 10.77 25.58
N LYS A 18 -36.93 9.76 24.72
CA LYS A 18 -37.94 8.94 24.05
C LYS A 18 -37.50 7.48 24.04
N ASN A 19 -38.39 6.58 23.65
CA ASN A 19 -38.05 5.17 23.47
C ASN A 19 -37.09 5.00 22.29
N TRP A 20 -35.97 4.32 22.53
CA TRP A 20 -34.95 4.04 21.51
C TRP A 20 -34.80 2.54 21.28
N LEU A 21 -34.87 2.11 20.03
CA LEU A 21 -34.60 0.73 19.62
C LEU A 21 -33.09 0.50 19.51
N LEU A 22 -32.40 0.04 20.55
CA LEU A 22 -30.96 -0.25 20.52
C LEU A 22 -30.61 -1.52 19.75
N ASP A 23 -29.47 -1.52 19.06
CA ASP A 23 -28.96 -2.72 18.39
C ASP A 23 -28.62 -3.83 19.40
N TYR A 24 -28.08 -3.47 20.57
CA TYR A 24 -27.83 -4.39 21.67
C TYR A 24 -27.88 -3.70 23.04
N TYR A 25 -28.42 -4.39 24.03
CA TYR A 25 -28.53 -3.92 25.41
C TYR A 25 -28.23 -5.03 26.42
N SER A 26 -27.49 -4.71 27.47
CA SER A 26 -27.26 -5.59 28.63
C SER A 26 -27.65 -4.84 29.91
N PRO A 27 -28.58 -5.37 30.73
CA PRO A 27 -29.11 -4.68 31.92
C PRO A 27 -28.20 -4.74 33.16
N GLY A 28 -27.08 -5.47 33.12
CA GLY A 28 -26.19 -5.64 34.28
C GLY A 28 -25.62 -4.31 34.80
N PRO A 29 -25.04 -4.22 36.01
CA PRO A 29 -24.52 -2.96 36.54
C PRO A 29 -23.06 -2.69 36.11
N PRO A 30 -22.75 -1.54 35.47
CA PRO A 30 -23.69 -0.58 34.86
C PRO A 30 -24.23 -1.10 33.52
N PRO A 31 -25.45 -0.69 33.10
CA PRO A 31 -26.05 -1.19 31.87
C PRO A 31 -25.16 -0.90 30.67
N ILE A 32 -25.16 -1.78 29.66
CA ILE A 32 -24.35 -1.59 28.46
C ILE A 32 -25.27 -1.41 27.27
N ALA A 33 -25.18 -0.27 26.60
CA ALA A 33 -25.92 0.06 25.39
C ALA A 33 -24.95 0.10 24.20
N VAL A 34 -25.22 -0.69 23.16
CA VAL A 34 -24.35 -0.76 21.98
C VAL A 34 -25.12 -0.46 20.70
N GLU A 35 -24.52 0.38 19.84
CA GLU A 35 -25.00 0.69 18.50
C GLU A 35 -23.97 0.32 17.42
N PHE A 36 -24.40 -0.42 16.40
CA PHE A 36 -23.60 -0.77 15.24
C PHE A 36 -23.65 0.30 14.17
N LEU A 37 -22.55 1.03 13.95
CA LEU A 37 -22.47 2.02 12.89
C LEU A 37 -21.98 1.39 11.58
N ASN A 38 -22.91 1.09 10.68
CA ASN A 38 -22.61 0.50 9.37
C ASN A 38 -22.48 1.53 8.22
N LYS A 39 -22.98 2.75 8.40
CA LYS A 39 -22.96 3.82 7.39
C LYS A 39 -22.56 5.14 8.04
N LYS A 40 -21.64 5.89 7.42
CA LYS A 40 -21.18 7.20 7.94
C LYS A 40 -22.32 8.19 8.16
N THR A 41 -23.33 8.18 7.29
CA THR A 41 -24.51 9.06 7.37
C THR A 41 -25.36 8.87 8.62
N LYS A 42 -25.24 7.73 9.31
CA LYS A 42 -25.97 7.40 10.55
C LYS A 42 -25.21 7.76 11.83
N PHE A 43 -24.03 8.37 11.73
CA PHE A 43 -23.16 8.66 12.88
C PHE A 43 -23.87 9.54 13.92
N TYR A 44 -24.37 10.71 13.51
CA TYR A 44 -25.00 11.66 14.44
C TYR A 44 -26.29 11.10 15.07
N GLU A 45 -27.11 10.38 14.30
CA GLU A 45 -28.31 9.71 14.80
C GLU A 45 -27.97 8.71 15.92
N LYS A 46 -26.98 7.85 15.70
CA LYS A 46 -26.53 6.87 16.70
C LYS A 46 -25.83 7.53 17.89
N LEU A 47 -25.11 8.63 17.67
CA LEU A 47 -24.47 9.41 18.72
C LEU A 47 -25.51 10.02 19.67
N VAL A 48 -26.54 10.69 19.13
CA VAL A 48 -27.63 11.30 19.91
C VAL A 48 -28.37 10.25 20.73
N LYS A 49 -28.68 9.11 20.11
CA LYS A 49 -29.33 7.98 20.76
C LYS A 49 -28.53 7.45 21.95
N LEU A 50 -27.23 7.20 21.75
CA LEU A 50 -26.34 6.73 22.80
C LEU A 50 -26.12 7.77 23.92
N LEU A 51 -26.05 9.05 23.56
CA LEU A 51 -25.95 10.15 24.53
C LEU A 51 -27.17 10.22 25.43
N ASP A 52 -28.37 10.06 24.86
CA ASP A 52 -29.62 10.08 25.60
C ASP A 52 -29.70 8.88 26.56
N VAL A 53 -29.51 7.66 26.05
CA VAL A 53 -29.54 6.43 26.85
C VAL A 53 -28.51 6.46 27.98
N ARG A 54 -27.29 6.97 27.72
CA ARG A 54 -26.27 7.15 28.76
C ARG A 54 -26.75 8.08 29.87
N LYS A 55 -27.36 9.21 29.52
CA LYS A 55 -27.82 10.20 30.51
C LYS A 55 -29.02 9.69 31.32
N THR A 56 -29.93 8.96 30.69
CA THR A 56 -31.18 8.51 31.34
C THR A 56 -31.02 7.24 32.16
N MET A 57 -30.15 6.32 31.72
CA MET A 57 -30.00 5.00 32.33
C MET A 57 -28.65 4.79 33.02
N ASP A 58 -27.79 5.81 33.04
CA ASP A 58 -26.38 5.70 33.43
C ASP A 58 -25.66 4.54 32.71
N ALA A 59 -26.08 4.28 31.47
CA ALA A 59 -25.58 3.17 30.70
C ALA A 59 -24.21 3.49 30.09
N ARG A 60 -23.34 2.49 30.09
CA ARG A 60 -22.13 2.47 29.29
C ARG A 60 -22.50 2.41 27.81
N ALA A 61 -22.34 3.54 27.14
CA ALA A 61 -22.66 3.71 25.73
C ALA A 61 -21.45 3.37 24.83
N ILE A 62 -21.63 2.42 23.93
CA ILE A 62 -20.60 1.95 22.99
C ILE A 62 -21.11 2.05 21.56
N MET A 63 -20.37 2.75 20.70
CA MET A 63 -20.58 2.75 19.26
C MET A 63 -19.56 1.83 18.61
N LEU A 64 -20.03 0.70 18.06
CA LEU A 64 -19.20 -0.22 17.32
C LEU A 64 -19.28 0.08 15.81
N ALA A 65 -18.24 0.69 15.27
CA ALA A 65 -18.20 1.20 13.91
C ALA A 65 -17.60 0.19 12.93
N ALA A 66 -18.25 -0.02 11.78
CA ALA A 66 -17.64 -0.74 10.67
C ALA A 66 -16.42 0.04 10.12
N ARG A 67 -15.43 -0.68 9.56
CA ARG A 67 -14.22 -0.04 9.02
C ARG A 67 -14.57 1.00 7.95
N GLY A 68 -13.99 2.19 8.06
CA GLY A 68 -14.19 3.30 7.11
C GLY A 68 -15.46 4.13 7.31
N THR A 69 -16.27 3.85 8.34
CA THR A 69 -17.49 4.62 8.64
C THR A 69 -17.24 5.85 9.52
N VAL A 70 -16.06 5.95 10.13
CA VAL A 70 -15.66 6.98 11.09
C VAL A 70 -14.29 7.55 10.74
N ASP A 71 -14.10 8.83 11.05
CA ASP A 71 -12.83 9.56 10.95
C ASP A 71 -12.40 10.07 12.35
N GLN A 72 -11.33 10.86 12.42
CA GLN A 72 -10.82 11.35 13.70
C GLN A 72 -11.79 12.30 14.40
N ASP A 73 -12.56 13.08 13.64
CA ASP A 73 -13.54 14.02 14.18
C ASP A 73 -14.70 13.27 14.85
N ALA A 74 -15.14 12.16 14.25
CA ALA A 74 -16.08 11.25 14.87
C ALA A 74 -15.57 10.68 16.21
N VAL A 75 -14.28 10.33 16.30
CA VAL A 75 -13.67 9.87 17.56
C VAL A 75 -13.63 10.98 18.62
N ASN A 76 -13.25 12.20 18.23
CA ASN A 76 -13.26 13.37 19.11
C ASN A 76 -14.65 13.67 19.65
N LEU A 77 -15.66 13.66 18.78
CA LEU A 77 -17.05 13.89 19.16
C LEU A 77 -17.54 12.82 20.13
N ALA A 78 -17.31 11.54 19.82
CA ALA A 78 -17.70 10.45 20.72
C ALA A 78 -17.04 10.58 22.11
N LEU A 79 -15.74 10.90 22.16
CA LEU A 79 -15.02 11.14 23.41
C LEU A 79 -15.64 12.29 24.21
N ASN A 80 -15.91 13.43 23.58
CA ASN A 80 -16.51 14.60 24.23
C ASN A 80 -17.91 14.32 24.80
N PHE A 81 -18.66 13.41 24.17
CA PHE A 81 -19.98 12.98 24.63
C PHE A 81 -19.93 11.75 25.56
N GLY A 82 -18.74 11.30 25.94
CA GLY A 82 -18.54 10.19 26.85
C GLY A 82 -18.97 8.83 26.30
N ILE A 83 -18.82 8.62 24.99
CA ILE A 83 -19.22 7.40 24.27
C ILE A 83 -17.97 6.67 23.81
N TYR A 84 -17.89 5.37 24.12
CA TYR A 84 -16.81 4.52 23.61
C TYR A 84 -17.01 4.34 22.11
N LEU A 85 -15.99 4.61 21.30
CA LEU A 85 -16.04 4.37 19.86
C LEU A 85 -14.97 3.36 19.49
N VAL A 86 -15.42 2.18 19.05
CA VAL A 86 -14.56 1.03 18.74
C VAL A 86 -14.77 0.62 17.29
N ILE A 87 -13.70 0.29 16.58
CA ILE A 87 -13.80 -0.22 15.20
C ILE A 87 -13.99 -1.73 15.23
N LYS A 88 -14.89 -2.25 14.40
CA LYS A 88 -15.11 -3.68 14.23
C LYS A 88 -13.81 -4.42 13.90
N GLY A 89 -13.48 -5.41 14.73
CA GLY A 89 -12.24 -6.19 14.66
C GLY A 89 -11.10 -5.66 15.55
N ASP A 90 -11.36 -4.65 16.39
CA ASP A 90 -10.51 -4.32 17.55
C ASP A 90 -11.06 -5.01 18.80
N ASP A 91 -10.73 -6.30 18.96
CA ASP A 91 -11.25 -7.12 20.06
C ASP A 91 -10.73 -6.64 21.43
N GLN A 92 -9.52 -6.05 21.47
CA GLN A 92 -8.95 -5.50 22.70
C GLN A 92 -9.66 -4.21 23.10
N GLY A 93 -9.86 -3.29 22.16
CA GLY A 93 -10.63 -2.06 22.39
C GLY A 93 -12.07 -2.35 22.78
N LEU A 94 -12.71 -3.35 22.16
CA LEU A 94 -14.06 -3.77 22.52
C LEU A 94 -14.12 -4.36 23.94
N LYS A 95 -13.19 -5.25 24.30
CA LYS A 95 -13.11 -5.80 25.67
C LYS A 95 -12.91 -4.70 26.70
N ALA A 96 -12.00 -3.76 26.45
CA ALA A 96 -11.74 -2.63 27.33
C ALA A 96 -12.98 -1.72 27.48
N ALA A 97 -13.70 -1.45 26.38
CA ALA A 97 -14.97 -0.73 26.45
C ALA A 97 -16.02 -1.49 27.26
N LEU A 98 -16.18 -2.79 27.03
CA LEU A 98 -17.15 -3.62 27.75
C LEU A 98 -16.85 -3.74 29.24
N SER A 99 -15.57 -3.75 29.65
CA SER A 99 -15.16 -3.80 31.05
C SER A 99 -15.17 -2.44 31.75
N GLY A 100 -15.41 -1.34 31.03
CA GLY A 100 -15.39 0.01 31.59
C GLY A 100 -13.99 0.57 31.83
N GLY A 101 -13.03 0.22 30.96
CA GLY A 101 -11.71 0.84 30.93
C GLY A 101 -11.78 2.34 30.64
N ASP A 102 -10.66 3.05 30.77
CA ASP A 102 -10.62 4.49 30.56
C ASP A 102 -11.10 4.88 29.15
N LEU A 103 -12.06 5.80 29.10
CA LEU A 103 -12.71 6.19 27.86
C LEU A 103 -11.73 6.86 26.89
N ALA A 104 -10.83 7.69 27.40
CA ALA A 104 -9.85 8.40 26.58
C ALA A 104 -8.85 7.40 26.00
N GLU A 105 -8.36 6.45 26.79
CA GLU A 105 -7.46 5.38 26.32
C GLU A 105 -8.09 4.54 25.20
N VAL A 106 -9.32 4.07 25.38
CA VAL A 106 -10.02 3.27 24.35
C VAL A 106 -10.21 4.07 23.06
N ASN A 107 -10.71 5.30 23.15
CA ASN A 107 -10.95 6.13 21.97
C ASN A 107 -9.63 6.58 21.30
N ASN A 108 -8.56 6.80 22.07
CA ASN A 108 -7.23 7.11 21.52
C ASN A 108 -6.61 5.90 20.81
N SER A 109 -6.79 4.68 21.32
CA SER A 109 -6.44 3.45 20.60
C SER A 109 -7.14 3.36 19.24
N THR A 110 -8.46 3.62 19.22
CA THR A 110 -9.23 3.67 17.97
C THR A 110 -8.69 4.72 17.00
N ARG A 111 -8.32 5.91 17.50
CA ARG A 111 -7.70 6.98 16.69
C ARG A 111 -6.38 6.54 16.08
N ALA A 112 -5.52 5.88 16.86
CA ALA A 112 -4.26 5.34 16.38
C ALA A 112 -4.48 4.26 15.31
N MET A 113 -5.51 3.41 15.47
CA MET A 113 -5.89 2.41 14.48
C MET A 113 -6.29 3.08 13.14
N LEU A 114 -7.10 4.14 13.18
CA LEU A 114 -7.50 4.91 11.98
C LEU A 114 -6.29 5.52 11.26
N LEU A 115 -5.36 6.10 12.01
CA LEU A 115 -4.11 6.63 11.46
C LEU A 115 -3.30 5.54 10.76
N ASN A 116 -3.15 4.39 11.39
CA ASN A 116 -2.44 3.25 10.83
C ASN A 116 -3.11 2.73 9.54
N MET A 117 -4.44 2.63 9.51
CA MET A 117 -5.18 2.25 8.30
C MET A 117 -4.97 3.26 7.16
N ARG A 118 -5.04 4.56 7.45
CA ARG A 118 -4.79 5.63 6.47
C ARG A 118 -3.38 5.55 5.91
N ASN A 119 -2.38 5.38 6.77
CA ASN A 119 -0.98 5.27 6.37
C ASN A 119 -0.73 4.04 5.49
N ARG A 120 -1.34 2.89 5.82
CA ARG A 120 -1.27 1.68 4.97
C ARG A 120 -1.89 1.90 3.59
N ARG A 121 -3.03 2.58 3.52
CA ARG A 121 -3.68 2.93 2.25
C ARG A 121 -2.81 3.85 1.41
N LEU A 122 -2.31 4.95 1.99
CA LEU A 122 -1.38 5.87 1.33
C LEU A 122 -0.12 5.15 0.82
N ALA A 123 0.46 4.26 1.63
CA ALA A 123 1.61 3.46 1.23
C ALA A 123 1.28 2.54 0.04
N SER A 124 0.10 1.94 0.02
CA SER A 124 -0.35 1.10 -1.09
C SER A 124 -0.58 1.89 -2.38
N GLU A 125 -1.23 3.04 -2.30
CA GLU A 125 -1.44 3.94 -3.43
C GLU A 125 -0.10 4.45 -3.99
N CYS A 126 0.82 4.85 -3.11
CA CYS A 126 2.17 5.27 -3.48
C CYS A 126 2.94 4.15 -4.20
N ARG A 127 2.90 2.90 -3.70
CA ARG A 127 3.55 1.76 -4.39
C ARG A 127 2.98 1.53 -5.78
N ARG A 128 1.66 1.57 -5.93
CA ARG A 128 0.99 1.41 -7.23
C ARG A 128 1.46 2.47 -8.23
N GLU A 129 1.53 3.72 -7.81
CA GLU A 129 1.97 4.81 -8.68
C GLU A 129 3.46 4.76 -9.01
N ILE A 130 4.31 4.31 -8.08
CA ILE A 130 5.72 4.03 -8.37
C ILE A 130 5.83 2.96 -9.46
N LEU A 131 5.09 1.86 -9.34
CA LEU A 131 5.11 0.78 -10.33
C LEU A 131 4.59 1.26 -11.70
N GLU A 132 3.57 2.11 -11.72
CA GLU A 132 3.03 2.68 -12.96
C GLU A 132 4.01 3.66 -13.64
N LEU A 133 4.76 4.46 -12.86
CA LEU A 133 5.83 5.28 -13.41
C LEU A 133 6.95 4.42 -14.00
N LEU A 134 7.39 3.41 -13.24
CA LEU A 134 8.48 2.53 -13.63
C LEU A 134 8.12 1.58 -14.78
N SER A 135 6.84 1.36 -15.07
CA SER A 135 6.43 0.59 -16.26
C SER A 135 6.65 1.36 -17.57
N LYS A 136 6.76 2.70 -17.50
CA LYS A 136 6.91 3.58 -18.67
C LYS A 136 8.37 3.95 -18.92
N GLU A 137 9.16 4.12 -17.86
CA GLU A 137 10.53 4.62 -17.93
C GLU A 137 11.36 4.21 -16.70
N CYS A 138 12.68 4.18 -16.84
CA CYS A 138 13.59 3.88 -15.71
C CYS A 138 14.11 5.16 -15.05
N LEU A 139 14.04 5.22 -13.72
CA LEU A 139 14.15 6.48 -12.97
C LEU A 139 15.04 6.38 -11.74
N THR A 140 15.74 7.46 -11.44
CA THR A 140 16.41 7.63 -10.16
C THR A 140 15.40 7.84 -9.03
N ILE A 141 15.82 7.62 -7.80
CA ILE A 141 14.98 7.87 -6.62
C ILE A 141 14.46 9.31 -6.55
N ARG A 142 15.27 10.29 -6.98
CA ARG A 142 14.90 11.72 -7.01
C ARG A 142 13.88 12.01 -8.10
N GLU A 143 14.02 11.42 -9.27
CA GLU A 143 13.04 11.56 -10.36
C GLU A 143 11.68 10.97 -9.98
N VAL A 144 11.65 9.79 -9.35
CA VAL A 144 10.41 9.19 -8.84
C VAL A 144 9.73 10.12 -7.82
N ALA A 145 10.49 10.64 -6.86
CA ALA A 145 9.93 11.57 -5.87
C ALA A 145 9.45 12.88 -6.50
N SER A 146 10.20 13.45 -7.45
CA SER A 146 9.82 14.67 -8.16
C SER A 146 8.50 14.51 -8.90
N ARG A 147 8.28 13.38 -9.58
CA ARG A 147 7.01 13.11 -10.29
C ARG A 147 5.82 12.89 -9.36
N LEU A 148 6.07 12.36 -8.17
CA LEU A 148 5.03 12.03 -7.18
C LEU A 148 4.80 13.13 -6.12
N ARG A 149 5.54 14.24 -6.18
CA ARG A 149 5.61 15.27 -5.14
C ARG A 149 4.27 15.93 -4.80
N LEU A 150 3.33 16.00 -5.74
CA LEU A 150 2.02 16.62 -5.52
C LEU A 150 1.10 15.75 -4.66
N ARG A 151 1.36 14.45 -4.58
CA ARG A 151 0.48 13.48 -3.89
C ARG A 151 1.14 12.82 -2.69
N PHE A 152 2.47 12.68 -2.70
CA PHE A 152 3.21 11.99 -1.65
C PHE A 152 4.44 12.78 -1.23
N GLY A 153 4.74 12.77 0.07
CA GLY A 153 5.98 13.31 0.59
C GLY A 153 7.19 12.44 0.20
N GLU A 154 8.35 13.09 0.03
CA GLU A 154 9.61 12.43 -0.36
C GLU A 154 9.95 11.21 0.50
N ARG A 155 9.82 11.34 1.83
CA ARG A 155 10.11 10.23 2.77
C ARG A 155 9.22 9.01 2.50
N THR A 156 7.95 9.24 2.18
CA THR A 156 7.01 8.16 1.83
C THR A 156 7.43 7.48 0.55
N VAL A 157 7.74 8.24 -0.50
CA VAL A 157 8.22 7.70 -1.78
C VAL A 157 9.49 6.88 -1.61
N TYR A 158 10.48 7.41 -0.88
CA TYR A 158 11.75 6.71 -0.64
C TYR A 158 11.55 5.42 0.15
N SER A 159 10.71 5.45 1.19
CA SER A 159 10.35 4.27 1.98
C SER A 159 9.65 3.20 1.13
N GLN A 160 8.67 3.61 0.30
CA GLN A 160 7.92 2.67 -0.54
C GLN A 160 8.77 2.09 -1.67
N LEU A 161 9.62 2.89 -2.32
CA LEU A 161 10.56 2.41 -3.33
C LEU A 161 11.54 1.39 -2.75
N ARG A 162 12.08 1.65 -1.55
CA ARG A 162 12.94 0.69 -0.84
C ARG A 162 12.19 -0.61 -0.52
N SER A 163 10.94 -0.52 -0.09
CA SER A 163 10.09 -1.70 0.17
C SER A 163 9.80 -2.50 -1.10
N LEU A 164 9.58 -1.85 -2.25
CA LEU A 164 9.39 -2.54 -3.53
C LEU A 164 10.67 -3.24 -3.96
N ARG A 165 11.82 -2.59 -3.76
CA ARG A 165 13.14 -3.17 -4.06
C ARG A 165 13.44 -4.39 -3.20
N SER A 166 13.17 -4.34 -1.89
CA SER A 166 13.41 -5.49 -1.00
C SER A 166 12.54 -6.70 -1.34
N ARG A 167 11.39 -6.49 -1.99
CA ARG A 167 10.49 -7.54 -2.47
C ARG A 167 10.83 -8.04 -3.88
N GLY A 168 11.81 -7.44 -4.55
CA GLY A 168 12.16 -7.77 -5.94
C GLY A 168 11.18 -7.24 -6.99
N GLU A 169 10.16 -6.47 -6.60
CA GLU A 169 9.20 -5.85 -7.53
C GLU A 169 9.84 -4.71 -8.34
N VAL A 170 10.93 -4.13 -7.83
CA VAL A 170 11.75 -3.09 -8.48
C VAL A 170 13.23 -3.45 -8.35
N ILE A 171 14.01 -3.24 -9.41
CA ILE A 171 15.45 -3.51 -9.43
C ILE A 171 16.24 -2.27 -9.81
N SER A 172 17.53 -2.26 -9.48
CA SER A 172 18.48 -1.30 -10.03
C SER A 172 18.88 -1.79 -11.42
N VAL A 173 18.48 -1.07 -12.46
CA VAL A 173 18.78 -1.46 -13.86
C VAL A 173 20.17 -1.02 -14.28
N CYS A 174 20.61 0.15 -13.84
CA CYS A 174 21.93 0.72 -14.13
C CYS A 174 22.29 1.79 -13.09
N ARG A 175 23.48 2.40 -13.25
CA ARG A 175 23.94 3.53 -12.45
C ARG A 175 24.41 4.70 -13.31
N LEU A 176 24.13 5.90 -12.83
CA LEU A 176 24.65 7.16 -13.37
C LEU A 176 26.16 7.29 -13.13
N GLU A 177 26.78 8.34 -13.66
CA GLU A 177 28.21 8.65 -13.47
C GLU A 177 28.60 8.86 -11.99
N ASP A 178 27.71 9.46 -11.21
CA ASP A 178 27.87 9.69 -9.76
C ASP A 178 27.61 8.43 -8.91
N GLY A 179 27.30 7.29 -9.54
CA GLY A 179 26.96 6.04 -8.87
C GLY A 179 25.50 5.93 -8.43
N THR A 180 24.67 6.94 -8.68
CA THR A 180 23.23 6.93 -8.36
C THR A 180 22.53 5.81 -9.12
N ALA A 181 21.75 5.01 -8.39
CA ALA A 181 20.98 3.92 -8.97
C ALA A 181 19.77 4.44 -9.77
N VAL A 182 19.60 3.88 -10.96
CA VAL A 182 18.38 4.02 -11.77
C VAL A 182 17.56 2.75 -11.57
N PHE A 183 16.28 2.94 -11.23
CA PHE A 183 15.33 1.89 -10.91
C PHE A 183 14.41 1.58 -12.09
N GLY A 184 13.98 0.33 -12.18
CA GLY A 184 13.00 -0.13 -13.15
C GLY A 184 12.38 -1.46 -12.71
N LEU A 185 11.38 -1.91 -13.45
CA LEU A 185 10.77 -3.23 -13.27
C LEU A 185 11.69 -4.37 -13.76
N PRO A 186 11.67 -5.53 -13.10
CA PRO A 186 12.36 -6.73 -13.58
C PRO A 186 11.92 -7.11 -14.99
N GLY A 187 12.89 -7.44 -15.87
CA GLY A 187 12.63 -7.90 -17.24
C GLY A 187 12.21 -6.82 -18.23
N ALA A 188 11.84 -5.62 -17.78
CA ALA A 188 11.48 -4.53 -18.67
C ALA A 188 12.70 -3.97 -19.42
N ILE A 189 12.47 -3.61 -20.70
CA ILE A 189 13.44 -2.97 -21.58
C ILE A 189 13.17 -1.48 -21.59
N TYR A 190 14.21 -0.68 -21.32
CA TYR A 190 14.14 0.78 -21.35
C TYR A 190 15.11 1.34 -22.39
N PRO A 191 14.83 2.53 -22.96
CA PRO A 191 15.81 3.26 -23.74
C PRO A 191 17.10 3.49 -22.95
N VAL A 192 18.24 3.39 -23.62
CA VAL A 192 19.55 3.64 -22.99
C VAL A 192 19.65 5.13 -22.65
N ARG A 193 19.70 5.47 -21.36
CA ARG A 193 19.93 6.85 -20.91
C ARG A 193 21.33 7.35 -21.29
N GLU A 194 21.46 8.64 -21.54
CA GLU A 194 22.73 9.27 -21.94
C GLU A 194 23.66 9.53 -20.75
N ASP A 195 23.09 9.70 -19.55
CA ASP A 195 23.77 10.04 -18.29
C ASP A 195 24.32 8.82 -17.52
N LEU A 196 24.36 7.65 -18.17
CA LEU A 196 24.90 6.43 -17.57
C LEU A 196 26.42 6.43 -17.56
N SER A 197 27.00 5.94 -16.45
CA SER A 197 28.43 5.62 -16.40
C SER A 197 28.82 4.65 -17.52
N ARG A 198 30.01 4.82 -18.11
CA ARG A 198 30.50 4.00 -19.23
C ARG A 198 30.39 2.49 -18.97
N SER A 199 30.76 2.06 -17.77
CA SER A 199 30.70 0.66 -17.33
C SER A 199 29.26 0.14 -17.19
N SER A 200 28.36 0.94 -16.60
CA SER A 200 26.95 0.59 -16.46
C SER A 200 26.26 0.55 -17.82
N ARG A 201 26.55 1.50 -18.71
CA ARG A 201 26.03 1.53 -20.07
C ARG A 201 26.41 0.28 -20.85
N ALA A 202 27.70 -0.10 -20.81
CA ALA A 202 28.17 -1.32 -21.48
C ALA A 202 27.50 -2.58 -20.92
N SER A 203 27.31 -2.66 -19.60
CA SER A 203 26.66 -3.79 -18.94
C SER A 203 25.16 -3.85 -19.27
N TYR A 204 24.48 -2.70 -19.26
CA TYR A 204 23.07 -2.59 -19.59
C TYR A 204 22.79 -3.03 -21.04
N ILE A 205 23.57 -2.54 -22.00
CA ILE A 205 23.44 -2.92 -23.42
C ILE A 205 23.65 -4.42 -23.62
N LYS A 206 24.62 -5.03 -22.93
CA LYS A 206 24.83 -6.48 -22.99
C LYS A 206 23.63 -7.26 -22.46
N ASN A 207 23.07 -6.84 -21.32
CA ASN A 207 21.88 -7.46 -20.76
C ASN A 207 20.66 -7.33 -21.68
N LEU A 208 20.49 -6.17 -22.35
CA LEU A 208 19.44 -5.99 -23.36
C LEU A 208 19.58 -6.98 -24.52
N ILE A 209 20.79 -7.17 -25.05
CA ILE A 209 21.04 -8.13 -26.12
C ILE A 209 20.76 -9.57 -25.66
N ILE A 210 21.20 -9.94 -24.46
CA ILE A 210 20.94 -11.28 -23.89
C ILE A 210 19.43 -11.53 -23.76
N ASN A 211 18.69 -10.59 -23.17
CA ASN A 211 17.25 -10.71 -22.97
C ASN A 211 16.51 -10.80 -24.32
N PHE A 212 16.88 -9.96 -25.29
CA PHE A 212 16.32 -10.02 -26.64
C PHE A 212 16.54 -11.39 -27.29
N LEU A 213 17.77 -11.93 -27.22
CA LEU A 213 18.08 -13.27 -27.76
C LEU A 213 17.32 -14.37 -27.02
N LYS A 214 17.12 -14.23 -25.70
CA LYS A 214 16.37 -15.18 -24.87
C LYS A 214 14.90 -15.21 -25.27
N GLU A 215 14.26 -14.05 -25.38
CA GLU A 215 12.85 -13.90 -25.74
C GLU A 215 12.57 -14.38 -27.16
N LYS A 216 13.51 -14.11 -28.07
CA LYS A 216 13.36 -14.47 -29.47
C LYS A 216 13.41 -15.98 -29.73
N GLY A 217 14.15 -16.73 -28.91
CA GLY A 217 14.25 -18.20 -29.02
C GLY A 217 14.92 -18.74 -30.28
N ARG A 218 15.33 -17.87 -31.22
CA ARG A 218 16.00 -18.20 -32.49
C ARG A 218 17.17 -17.25 -32.77
N PRO A 219 18.09 -17.61 -33.68
CA PRO A 219 19.15 -16.71 -34.11
C PRO A 219 18.60 -15.35 -34.57
N ALA A 220 19.31 -14.29 -34.18
CA ALA A 220 18.98 -12.91 -34.52
C ALA A 220 20.09 -12.22 -35.30
N THR A 221 19.71 -11.49 -36.33
CA THR A 221 20.63 -10.69 -37.13
C THR A 221 20.95 -9.36 -36.45
N TYR A 222 22.00 -8.69 -36.93
CA TYR A 222 22.32 -7.32 -36.49
C TYR A 222 21.16 -6.34 -36.73
N LEU A 223 20.50 -6.43 -37.89
CA LEU A 223 19.40 -5.53 -38.26
C LEU A 223 18.23 -5.68 -37.29
N GLU A 224 17.86 -6.91 -36.94
CA GLU A 224 16.78 -7.17 -35.98
C GLU A 224 17.11 -6.62 -34.59
N MET A 225 18.35 -6.79 -34.09
CA MET A 225 18.75 -6.21 -32.81
C MET A 225 18.76 -4.68 -32.82
N MET A 226 19.31 -4.08 -33.89
CA MET A 226 19.38 -2.62 -34.03
C MET A 226 17.98 -1.99 -34.06
N SER A 227 17.08 -2.58 -34.85
CA SER A 227 15.70 -2.12 -34.97
C SER A 227 14.93 -2.28 -33.67
N HIS A 228 15.10 -3.39 -32.95
CA HIS A 228 14.35 -3.65 -31.73
C HIS A 228 14.86 -2.85 -30.54
N LEU A 229 16.19 -2.72 -30.40
CA LEU A 229 16.82 -2.05 -29.24
C LEU A 229 17.10 -0.56 -29.48
N GLY A 230 16.88 -0.04 -30.69
CA GLY A 230 17.23 1.34 -31.05
C GLY A 230 18.73 1.64 -31.00
N LEU A 231 19.57 0.63 -31.19
CA LEU A 231 21.04 0.74 -31.04
C LEU A 231 21.75 0.84 -32.39
N ARG A 232 22.86 1.59 -32.43
CA ARG A 232 23.75 1.66 -33.60
C ARG A 232 24.54 0.36 -33.79
N ARG A 233 24.86 0.02 -35.04
CA ARG A 233 25.56 -1.23 -35.42
C ARG A 233 26.89 -1.44 -34.69
N ASN A 234 27.68 -0.37 -34.52
CA ASN A 234 28.97 -0.42 -33.83
C ASN A 234 28.82 -0.82 -32.35
N ILE A 235 27.79 -0.31 -31.67
CA ILE A 235 27.46 -0.63 -30.28
C ILE A 235 27.08 -2.11 -30.17
N VAL A 236 26.15 -2.57 -31.00
CA VAL A 236 25.70 -3.97 -31.03
C VAL A 236 26.88 -4.92 -31.33
N THR A 237 27.72 -4.56 -32.29
CA THR A 237 28.90 -5.34 -32.66
C THR A 237 29.91 -5.46 -31.52
N SER A 238 30.21 -4.35 -30.85
CA SER A 238 31.15 -4.33 -29.72
C SER A 238 30.63 -5.19 -28.56
N ALA A 239 29.35 -5.04 -28.21
CA ALA A 239 28.71 -5.82 -27.15
C ALA A 239 28.69 -7.33 -27.47
N LEU A 240 28.32 -7.72 -28.69
CA LEU A 240 28.33 -9.13 -29.11
C LEU A 240 29.73 -9.75 -29.12
N ARG A 241 30.78 -8.98 -29.49
CA ARG A 241 32.17 -9.46 -29.42
C ARG A 241 32.57 -9.76 -27.98
N ASP A 242 32.22 -8.88 -27.03
CA ASP A 242 32.50 -9.11 -25.62
C ASP A 242 31.72 -10.32 -25.07
N LEU A 243 30.42 -10.41 -25.38
CA LEU A 243 29.59 -11.55 -24.98
C LEU A 243 30.08 -12.88 -25.57
N LYS A 244 30.55 -12.88 -26.83
CA LYS A 244 31.14 -14.05 -27.47
C LYS A 244 32.42 -14.48 -26.76
N ARG A 245 33.29 -13.52 -26.43
CA ARG A 245 34.54 -13.78 -25.70
C ARG A 245 34.27 -14.37 -24.31
N LYS A 246 33.17 -13.96 -23.67
CA LYS A 246 32.70 -14.52 -22.39
C LYS A 246 31.95 -15.85 -22.53
N GLY A 247 31.74 -16.33 -23.76
CA GLY A 247 31.03 -17.59 -24.03
C GLY A 247 29.52 -17.53 -23.83
N GLU A 248 28.91 -16.34 -23.71
CA GLU A 248 27.47 -16.18 -23.47
C GLU A 248 26.63 -16.28 -24.75
N VAL A 249 27.22 -15.89 -25.89
CA VAL A 249 26.58 -15.94 -27.22
C VAL A 249 27.48 -16.62 -28.24
N THR A 250 26.88 -17.17 -29.30
CA THR A 250 27.59 -17.71 -30.46
C THR A 250 27.00 -17.19 -31.77
N LYS A 251 27.81 -17.19 -32.83
CA LYS A 251 27.40 -16.80 -34.18
C LYS A 251 27.20 -18.05 -35.03
N THR A 252 25.99 -18.21 -35.56
CA THR A 252 25.56 -19.23 -36.52
C THR A 252 25.46 -18.62 -37.91
N LEU A 253 25.13 -19.43 -38.93
CA LEU A 253 24.85 -18.95 -40.29
C LEU A 253 23.68 -17.95 -40.30
N ASP A 254 22.65 -18.22 -39.50
CA ASP A 254 21.40 -17.45 -39.46
C ASP A 254 21.45 -16.24 -38.52
N GLY A 255 22.55 -16.05 -37.77
CA GLY A 255 22.73 -14.93 -36.85
C GLY A 255 23.30 -15.31 -35.50
N TRP A 256 23.07 -14.46 -34.50
CA TRP A 256 23.57 -14.65 -33.14
C TRP A 256 22.52 -15.33 -32.26
N THR A 257 22.96 -16.26 -31.42
CA THR A 257 22.08 -16.96 -30.46
C THR A 257 22.78 -17.11 -29.11
N LEU A 258 22.00 -17.33 -28.05
CA LEU A 258 22.55 -17.68 -26.74
C LEU A 258 23.22 -19.04 -26.81
N LYS A 259 24.39 -19.16 -26.17
CA LYS A 259 25.02 -20.47 -26.01
C LYS A 259 24.20 -21.25 -24.98
N LYS A 260 23.65 -22.41 -25.36
CA LYS A 260 23.01 -23.30 -24.40
C LYS A 260 24.05 -23.68 -23.34
N ARG A 261 23.73 -23.43 -22.08
CA ARG A 261 24.45 -24.01 -20.94
C ARG A 261 24.03 -25.45 -20.76
#